data_AF-A0A255EP96-F1
#
_entry.id   AF-A0A255EP96-F1
#
_cell.length_a   1.000
_cell.length_b   1.000
_cell.length_c   1.000
_cell.angle_alpha   90.00
_cell.angle_beta   90.00
_cell.angle_gamma   90.00
#
_symmetry.space_group_name_H-M   'P 1'
#
loop_
_entity.id
_entity.type
_entity.pdbx_description
1 polymer ?
#
loop_
_entity_poly.entity_id
_entity_poly.type
_entity_poly.pdbx_seq_one_letter_code
_entity_poly.pdbx_strand_id
1 'polypeptide(L)'
;MVMGLPNGMEWVILLVVALLLFGGSRLAGLGRGTGRAIREFKEETAGLREKDKDKELEDGTAHDEATAEQTKSDIADAEVVESRTPDTK
;
A
#
# COMPACT_ATOMS: atom_id res chain seq x y z
N MET A 1 6.03 -15.64 24.54
CA MET A 1 7.13 -15.03 23.76
C MET A 1 6.66 -14.81 22.33
N VAL A 2 5.87 -13.75 22.14
CA VAL A 2 5.50 -13.12 20.86
C VAL A 2 5.47 -11.64 21.25
N MET A 3 6.63 -11.00 21.37
CA MET A 3 7.25 -10.20 20.31
C MET A 3 6.18 -9.37 19.61
N GLY A 4 5.81 -8.26 20.27
CA GLY A 4 4.86 -7.29 19.77
C GLY A 4 5.27 -6.85 18.36
N LEU A 5 4.32 -6.93 17.43
CA LEU A 5 4.46 -6.24 16.17
C LEU A 5 4.74 -4.76 16.49
N PRO A 6 5.83 -4.19 15.96
CA PRO A 6 6.18 -2.83 16.28
C PRO A 6 5.06 -1.92 15.80
N ASN A 7 4.58 -1.08 16.71
CA ASN A 7 3.59 -0.06 16.41
C ASN A 7 4.21 0.86 15.35
N GLY A 8 3.46 1.30 14.33
CA GLY A 8 4.00 2.10 13.22
C GLY A 8 4.83 3.33 13.64
N MET A 9 4.67 3.79 14.88
CA MET A 9 5.51 4.79 15.54
C MET A 9 7.01 4.44 15.55
N GLU A 10 7.39 3.17 15.69
CA GLU A 10 8.80 2.75 15.68
C GLU A 10 9.44 3.00 14.31
N TRP A 11 8.70 2.79 13.22
CA TRP A 11 9.17 3.13 11.87
C TRP A 11 9.38 4.63 11.70
N VAL A 12 8.49 5.46 12.24
CA VAL A 12 8.63 6.92 12.21
C VAL A 12 9.89 7.36 12.97
N ILE A 13 10.11 6.81 14.17
CA ILE A 13 11.32 7.10 14.96
C ILE A 13 12.59 6.72 14.20
N LEU A 14 12.61 5.55 13.55
CA LEU A 14 13.76 5.14 12.73
C LEU A 14 14.00 6.08 11.55
N LEU A 15 12.94 6.54 10.87
CA LEU A 15 13.09 7.53 9.80
C LEU A 15 13.63 8.86 10.31
N VAL A 16 13.19 9.32 11.49
CA VAL A 16 13.71 10.56 12.10
C VAL A 16 15.18 10.41 12.46
N VAL A 17 15.58 9.29 13.07
CA VAL A 17 17.00 9.03 13.40
C VAL A 17 17.85 8.94 12.13
N ALA A 18 17.38 8.23 11.10
CA ALA A 18 18.06 8.17 9.81
C ALA A 18 18.20 9.56 9.18
N LEU A 19 17.16 10.40 9.26
CA LEU A 19 17.19 11.77 8.76
C LEU A 19 18.17 12.66 9.53
N LEU A 20 18.37 12.43 10.83
CA LEU A 20 19.38 13.14 11.63
C LEU A 20 20.81 12.72 11.26
N LEU A 21 21.04 11.43 11.02
CA LEU A 21 22.37 10.91 10.66
C LEU A 21 22.76 11.25 9.22
N PHE A 22 21.86 11.02 8.27
CA PHE A 22 22.11 11.23 6.85
C PHE A 22 21.79 12.66 6.40
N GLY A 23 20.90 13.36 7.11
CA GLY A 23 20.37 14.66 6.69
C GLY A 23 19.31 14.54 5.59
N GLY A 24 18.37 15.50 5.55
CA GLY A 24 17.34 15.54 4.50
C GLY A 24 17.89 15.76 3.09
N SER A 25 19.03 16.43 2.95
CA SER A 25 19.65 16.70 1.65
C SER A 25 20.16 15.43 0.96
N ARG A 26 20.77 14.50 1.71
CA ARG A 26 21.31 13.25 1.15
C ARG A 26 20.20 12.30 0.74
N LEU A 27 19.19 12.12 1.59
CA LEU A 27 18.02 11.29 1.28
C LEU A 27 17.23 11.87 0.09
N ALA A 28 17.00 13.18 0.05
CA ALA A 28 16.33 13.84 -1.08
C ALA A 28 17.15 13.77 -2.37
N GLY A 29 18.49 13.89 -2.28
CA GLY A 29 19.38 13.75 -3.43
C GLY A 29 19.30 12.35 -4.06
N LEU A 30 19.41 11.30 -3.23
CA LEU A 30 19.27 9.92 -3.66
C LEU A 30 17.87 9.64 -4.22
N GLY A 31 16.82 10.06 -3.51
CA GLY A 31 15.43 9.88 -3.93
C GLY A 31 15.11 10.55 -5.27
N ARG A 32 15.65 11.75 -5.54
CA ARG A 32 15.45 12.42 -6.84
C ARG A 32 16.15 11.71 -7.99
N GLY A 33 17.36 11.20 -7.78
CA GLY A 33 18.08 10.42 -8.80
C GLY A 33 17.39 9.09 -9.08
N THR A 34 17.15 8.30 -8.04
CA THR A 34 16.46 7.00 -8.14
C THR A 34 15.04 7.14 -8.68
N GLY A 35 14.29 8.15 -8.25
CA GLY A 35 12.93 8.40 -8.72
C GLY A 35 12.85 8.74 -10.20
N ARG A 36 13.82 9.49 -10.74
CA ARG A 36 13.91 9.75 -12.18
C ARG A 36 14.21 8.48 -12.96
N ALA A 37 15.19 7.69 -12.50
CA ALA A 37 15.54 6.42 -13.12
C ALA A 37 14.38 5.41 -13.15
N ILE A 38 13.64 5.27 -12.03
CA ILE A 38 12.44 4.42 -11.97
C ILE A 38 11.36 4.92 -12.94
N ARG A 39 11.21 6.25 -13.10
CA ARG A 39 10.21 6.83 -14.00
C ARG A 39 10.54 6.55 -15.46
N GLU A 40 11.76 6.83 -15.89
CA GLU A 40 12.24 6.51 -17.24
C GLU A 40 12.13 5.01 -17.53
N PHE A 41 12.56 4.16 -16.59
CA PHE A 41 12.41 2.71 -16.72
C PHE A 41 10.94 2.28 -16.88
N LYS A 42 10.03 2.88 -16.12
CA LYS A 42 8.59 2.59 -16.22
C LYS A 42 8.00 3.05 -17.54
N GLU A 43 8.40 4.23 -18.04
CA GLU A 43 7.95 4.76 -19.33
C GLU A 43 8.43 3.88 -20.49
N GLU A 44 9.71 3.51 -20.52
CA GLU A 44 10.28 2.62 -21.54
C GLU A 44 9.66 1.22 -21.49
N THR A 45 9.54 0.65 -20.28
CA THR A 45 8.94 -0.68 -20.08
C THR A 45 7.44 -0.68 -20.38
N ALA A 46 6.73 0.43 -20.13
CA ALA A 46 5.31 0.56 -20.49
C ALA A 46 5.12 0.52 -22.00
N GLY A 47 5.94 1.22 -22.78
CA GLY A 47 5.90 1.17 -24.25
C GLY A 47 6.24 -0.19 -24.84
N LEU A 48 6.99 -1.03 -24.12
CA LEU A 48 7.19 -2.44 -24.48
C LEU A 48 5.96 -3.29 -24.14
N ARG A 49 5.39 -3.09 -22.94
CA ARG A 49 4.20 -3.84 -22.48
C ARG A 49 2.96 -3.53 -23.31
N GLU A 50 2.82 -2.31 -23.82
CA GLU A 50 1.70 -1.92 -24.69
C GLU A 50 1.75 -2.66 -26.04
N LYS A 51 2.95 -2.88 -26.60
CA LYS A 51 3.14 -3.67 -27.84
C LYS A 51 2.83 -5.16 -27.67
N ASP A 52 2.98 -5.70 -26.46
CA ASP A 52 2.56 -7.07 -26.15
C ASP A 52 1.05 -7.14 -25.90
N LYS A 53 0.43 -6.10 -25.30
CA LYS A 53 -1.03 -6.05 -25.10
C LYS A 53 -1.81 -5.88 -26.41
N ASP A 54 -1.30 -5.17 -27.41
CA ASP A 54 -1.94 -5.07 -28.72
C ASP A 54 -2.02 -6.41 -29.48
N LYS A 55 -1.29 -7.45 -29.03
CA LYS A 55 -1.43 -8.83 -29.53
C LYS A 55 -2.42 -9.69 -28.74
N GLU A 56 -2.91 -9.19 -27.60
CA GLU A 56 -3.82 -9.91 -26.70
C GLU A 56 -5.24 -9.30 -26.71
N LEU A 57 -5.42 -8.09 -27.26
CA LEU A 57 -6.70 -7.37 -27.31
C LEU A 57 -7.70 -7.85 -28.38
N GLU A 58 -7.44 -8.97 -29.09
CA GLU A 58 -8.49 -9.67 -29.86
C GLU A 58 -9.28 -10.69 -29.01
N ASP A 59 -8.92 -10.93 -27.74
CA ASP A 59 -9.67 -11.81 -26.84
C ASP A 59 -9.72 -11.20 -25.42
N GLY A 60 -10.84 -10.55 -25.06
CA GLY A 60 -11.04 -10.12 -23.66
C GLY A 60 -11.82 -8.84 -23.44
N THR A 61 -13.06 -8.79 -23.92
CA THR A 61 -14.07 -7.83 -23.45
C THR A 61 -14.39 -8.06 -21.97
N ALA A 62 -14.49 -6.96 -21.21
CA ALA A 62 -15.21 -6.77 -19.95
C ALA A 62 -14.63 -7.35 -18.65
N HIS A 63 -14.04 -6.47 -17.81
CA HIS A 63 -14.42 -6.21 -16.41
C HIS A 63 -13.31 -5.36 -15.74
N ASP A 64 -13.58 -4.09 -15.41
CA ASP A 64 -13.23 -3.54 -14.08
C ASP A 64 -13.80 -2.11 -13.91
N GLU A 65 -15.12 -2.03 -13.73
CA GLU A 65 -15.77 -0.91 -13.07
C GLU A 65 -16.63 -1.49 -11.95
N ALA A 66 -16.07 -1.68 -10.75
CA ALA A 66 -16.80 -1.74 -9.46
C ALA A 66 -15.88 -2.17 -8.30
N THR A 67 -15.01 -1.29 -7.79
CA THR A 67 -14.51 -1.38 -6.40
C THR A 67 -14.18 0.02 -5.88
N ALA A 68 -15.21 0.82 -5.62
CA ALA A 68 -15.05 2.13 -4.94
C ALA A 68 -16.21 2.51 -3.99
N GLU A 69 -17.18 1.62 -3.72
CA GLU A 69 -18.39 1.98 -2.94
C GLU A 69 -18.76 1.03 -1.77
N GLN A 70 -17.84 0.22 -1.23
CA GLN A 70 -18.14 -0.67 -0.09
C GLN A 70 -17.21 -0.49 1.13
N THR A 71 -16.92 0.75 1.55
CA THR A 71 -16.18 0.98 2.81
C THR A 71 -16.81 2.08 3.67
N LYS A 72 -18.13 2.26 3.58
CA LYS A 72 -18.86 3.19 4.46
C LYS A 72 -20.04 2.58 5.23
N SER A 73 -20.40 1.31 4.98
CA SER A 73 -21.58 0.70 5.63
C SER A 73 -21.28 -0.08 6.91
N ASP A 74 -20.02 -0.45 7.20
CA ASP A 74 -19.69 -1.37 8.31
C ASP A 74 -19.29 -0.70 9.64
N ILE A 75 -19.44 0.62 9.79
CA ILE A 75 -19.08 1.33 11.04
C ILE A 75 -20.32 1.65 11.91
N ALA A 76 -21.53 1.31 11.47
CA ALA A 76 -22.76 1.72 12.17
C ALA A 76 -23.43 0.66 13.07
N ASP A 77 -22.95 -0.59 13.12
CA ASP A 77 -23.65 -1.71 13.80
C ASP A 77 -22.80 -2.43 14.87
N ALA A 78 -21.91 -1.70 15.54
CA ALA A 78 -21.14 -2.22 16.68
C ALA A 78 -21.52 -1.55 18.01
N GLU A 79 -22.78 -1.16 18.15
CA GLU A 79 -23.39 -0.88 19.46
C GLU A 79 -24.43 -1.97 19.76
N VAL A 80 -24.33 -2.55 20.96
CA VAL A 80 -25.33 -3.42 21.62
C VAL A 80 -25.35 -4.89 21.18
N VAL A 81 -24.80 -5.76 22.03
CA VAL A 81 -25.34 -7.07 22.51
C VAL A 81 -24.22 -7.69 23.37
N GLU A 82 -24.21 -7.38 24.65
CA GLU A 82 -24.85 -8.21 25.69
C GLU A 82 -24.28 -9.64 25.67
N SER A 83 -23.17 -9.82 26.41
CA SER A 83 -22.59 -11.10 26.74
C SER A 83 -23.56 -11.90 27.62
N ARG A 84 -24.48 -12.64 26.98
CA ARG A 84 -25.15 -13.79 27.60
C ARG A 84 -24.15 -14.94 27.70
N THR A 85 -23.74 -15.21 28.93
CA THR A 85 -23.11 -16.44 29.42
C THR A 85 -23.76 -17.71 28.87
N PRO A 86 -22.98 -18.81 28.74
CA PRO A 86 -23.31 -19.95 29.58
C PRO A 86 -22.09 -20.65 30.21
N ASP A 87 -22.20 -20.86 31.52
CA ASP A 87 -21.83 -22.04 32.31
C ASP A 87 -20.94 -23.12 31.67
N THR A 88 -19.80 -23.42 32.31
CA THR A 88 -19.23 -24.78 32.32
C THR A 88 -18.47 -25.02 33.63
N LYS A 89 -19.20 -25.64 34.56
CA LYS A 89 -18.83 -26.50 35.72
C LYS A 89 -17.53 -26.26 36.48
#